data_AF-A0A811TIX4-F1
#
_entry.id   AF-A0A811TIX4-F1
#
_cell.length_a   1.000
_cell.length_b   1.000
_cell.length_c   1.000
_cell.angle_alpha   90.00
_cell.angle_beta   90.00
_cell.angle_gamma   90.00
#
_symmetry.space_group_name_H-M   'P 1'
#
loop_
_entity.id
_entity.type
_entity.pdbx_description
1 polymer ?
#
loop_
_entity_poly.entity_id
_entity_poly.type
_entity_poly.pdbx_seq_one_letter_code
_entity_poly.pdbx_strand_id
1 'polypeptide(L)'
;MDAKIKAVLISIGSIDIDASLVGKIGMSTAGPAAGEKSIFFRSGGRRVRLTIDHKSPLHAALDGEDIVILMDNRELTRGRIEEELIHCPEQAYITISERCIYDCKFCTVPLRDGKIKNTKEIKELVEVAYHTGLLKAIAITSGVADSPGSEVERAVEVIKVLKKYNVPIGVSVCPAANSTVMLKEAGADEIKYNVETMDRNIFSLVCPGLDLDFILEALEEAVSVFGKNKVYSNMLIGLGESDETVEQGVEELARIGVIPILRAIDVHPLRSKEITADRPSPQRLLKLAKITKEKLDKYKLRVDQSQTMCLPCGGCDLVPQVDL
;
A
#
# COMPACT_ATOMS: atom_id res chain seq x y z
N MET A 1 -11.96 -15.04 -7.99
CA MET A 1 -12.81 -13.84 -8.06
C MET A 1 -12.49 -13.05 -9.31
N ASP A 2 -13.48 -12.36 -9.85
CA ASP A 2 -13.31 -11.36 -10.91
C ASP A 2 -13.05 -9.96 -10.33
N ALA A 3 -12.89 -8.95 -11.19
CA ALA A 3 -12.70 -7.56 -10.76
C ALA A 3 -13.87 -7.00 -9.96
N LYS A 4 -15.11 -7.39 -10.29
CA LYS A 4 -16.32 -6.86 -9.66
C LYS A 4 -16.42 -7.34 -8.22
N ILE A 5 -16.21 -8.63 -7.99
CA ILE A 5 -16.16 -9.20 -6.64
C ILE A 5 -15.00 -8.58 -5.87
N LYS A 6 -13.81 -8.47 -6.46
CA LYS A 6 -12.67 -7.83 -5.78
C LYS A 6 -13.00 -6.39 -5.36
N ALA A 7 -13.68 -5.62 -6.20
CA ALA A 7 -14.12 -4.27 -5.87
C ALA A 7 -15.12 -4.25 -4.69
N VAL A 8 -16.03 -5.22 -4.61
CA VAL A 8 -16.94 -5.38 -3.46
C VAL A 8 -16.14 -5.64 -2.19
N LEU A 9 -15.20 -6.59 -2.23
CA LEU A 9 -14.38 -6.94 -1.07
C LEU A 9 -13.51 -5.77 -0.61
N ILE A 10 -12.89 -5.01 -1.53
CA ILE A 10 -12.11 -3.81 -1.19
C ILE A 10 -13.00 -2.71 -0.61
N SER A 11 -14.18 -2.49 -1.20
CA SER A 11 -15.13 -1.46 -0.73
C SER A 11 -15.60 -1.73 0.69
N ILE A 12 -15.78 -2.99 1.08
CA ILE A 12 -16.10 -3.37 2.47
C ILE A 12 -14.85 -3.31 3.35
N GLY A 13 -13.72 -3.85 2.89
CA GLY A 13 -12.42 -3.76 3.55
C GLY A 13 -12.20 -4.67 4.76
N SER A 14 -13.25 -5.28 5.30
CA SER A 14 -13.19 -6.14 6.48
C SER A 14 -13.94 -7.46 6.31
N ILE A 15 -13.69 -8.44 7.19
CA ILE A 15 -14.33 -9.76 7.17
C ILE A 15 -14.51 -10.32 8.58
N ASP A 16 -15.64 -10.97 8.81
CA ASP A 16 -15.89 -11.84 9.95
C ASP A 16 -15.40 -13.25 9.62
N ILE A 17 -14.37 -13.69 10.34
CA ILE A 17 -13.74 -15.00 10.17
C ILE A 17 -13.34 -15.53 11.54
N ASP A 18 -13.59 -16.81 11.76
CA ASP A 18 -13.07 -17.52 12.93
C ASP A 18 -11.54 -17.59 12.83
N ALA A 19 -10.85 -17.10 13.86
CA ALA A 19 -9.39 -17.08 13.92
C ALA A 19 -8.76 -18.48 13.81
N SER A 20 -9.49 -19.56 14.14
CA SER A 20 -9.03 -20.94 13.96
C SER A 20 -8.92 -21.36 12.49
N LEU A 21 -9.64 -20.68 11.59
CA LEU A 21 -9.56 -20.89 10.14
C LEU A 21 -8.38 -20.15 9.51
N VAL A 22 -7.69 -19.32 10.30
CA VAL A 22 -6.55 -18.52 9.87
C VAL A 22 -5.30 -19.11 10.48
N GLY A 23 -4.28 -19.38 9.65
CA GLY A 23 -2.97 -19.79 10.13
C GLY A 23 -2.24 -18.65 10.83
N LYS A 24 -1.20 -18.11 10.21
CA LYS A 24 -0.48 -16.95 10.75
C LYS A 24 -1.26 -15.66 10.46
N ILE A 25 -1.58 -14.89 11.52
CA ILE A 25 -2.25 -13.59 11.41
C ILE A 25 -1.22 -12.47 11.43
N GLY A 26 -1.18 -11.67 10.38
CA GLY A 26 -0.40 -10.44 10.29
C GLY A 26 -1.00 -9.27 11.04
N MET A 27 -0.15 -8.34 11.48
CA MET A 27 -0.56 -7.03 12.00
C MET A 27 0.17 -5.92 11.25
N SER A 28 -0.57 -4.92 10.76
CA SER A 28 0.07 -3.76 10.11
C SER A 28 0.79 -2.88 11.12
N THR A 29 1.90 -2.25 10.72
CA THR A 29 2.56 -1.22 11.54
C THR A 29 2.73 0.11 10.81
N ALA A 30 2.18 0.23 9.59
CA ALA A 30 2.24 1.43 8.77
C ALA A 30 0.86 1.84 8.24
N GLY A 31 0.73 3.13 7.93
CA GLY A 31 -0.45 3.71 7.29
C GLY A 31 -1.71 3.75 8.17
N PRO A 32 -2.89 3.98 7.57
CA PRO A 32 -4.17 4.05 8.28
C PRO A 32 -4.49 2.80 9.11
N ALA A 33 -4.22 1.62 8.55
CA ALA A 33 -4.52 0.32 9.14
C ALA A 33 -3.52 -0.16 10.22
N ALA A 34 -2.59 0.70 10.69
CA ALA A 34 -1.59 0.28 11.67
C ALA A 34 -2.26 -0.26 12.96
N GLY A 35 -1.84 -1.47 13.37
CA GLY A 35 -2.30 -2.27 14.50
C GLY A 35 -3.53 -3.13 14.26
N GLU A 36 -4.08 -3.14 13.06
CA GLU A 36 -5.17 -4.04 12.68
C GLU A 36 -4.64 -5.42 12.27
N LYS A 37 -5.42 -6.46 12.61
CA LYS A 37 -5.20 -7.83 12.14
C LYS A 37 -5.87 -8.02 10.80
N SER A 38 -5.20 -8.67 9.86
CA SER A 38 -5.75 -8.87 8.51
C SER A 38 -5.41 -10.23 7.94
N ILE A 39 -6.23 -10.69 7.01
CA ILE A 39 -5.95 -11.85 6.17
C ILE A 39 -5.69 -11.43 4.73
N PHE A 40 -4.94 -12.26 3.99
CA PHE A 40 -4.94 -12.23 2.54
C PHE A 40 -5.78 -13.40 2.03
N PHE A 41 -6.78 -13.11 1.21
CA PHE A 41 -7.60 -14.10 0.54
C PHE A 41 -7.30 -14.11 -0.95
N ARG A 42 -7.07 -15.31 -1.51
CA ARG A 42 -6.78 -15.48 -2.94
C ARG A 42 -7.85 -16.34 -3.60
N SER A 43 -8.38 -15.83 -4.71
CA SER A 43 -9.35 -16.55 -5.53
C SER A 43 -9.20 -16.20 -7.02
N GLY A 44 -9.16 -17.21 -7.89
CA GLY A 44 -9.13 -17.01 -9.35
C GLY A 44 -7.99 -16.11 -9.82
N GLY A 45 -6.79 -16.28 -9.24
CA GLY A 45 -5.58 -15.50 -9.57
C GLY A 45 -5.46 -14.15 -8.85
N ARG A 46 -6.55 -13.61 -8.30
CA ARG A 46 -6.56 -12.30 -7.63
C ARG A 46 -6.46 -12.45 -6.11
N ARG A 47 -5.88 -11.45 -5.47
CA ARG A 47 -5.69 -11.35 -4.02
C ARG A 47 -6.49 -10.17 -3.47
N VAL A 48 -6.99 -10.26 -2.25
CA VAL A 48 -7.51 -9.13 -1.47
C VAL A 48 -7.06 -9.26 -0.03
N ARG A 49 -6.75 -8.14 0.61
CA ARG A 49 -6.46 -8.03 2.03
C ARG A 49 -7.71 -7.51 2.74
N LEU A 50 -8.14 -8.19 3.80
CA LEU A 50 -9.31 -7.81 4.59
C LEU A 50 -8.92 -7.75 6.06
N THR A 51 -9.31 -6.66 6.73
CA THR A 51 -9.17 -6.52 8.18
C THR A 51 -10.16 -7.45 8.88
N ILE A 52 -9.75 -8.14 9.94
CA ILE A 52 -10.64 -9.00 10.71
C ILE A 52 -11.52 -8.13 11.59
N ASP A 53 -12.84 -8.18 11.37
CA ASP A 53 -13.85 -7.48 12.16
C ASP A 53 -15.14 -8.32 12.21
N HIS A 54 -15.51 -8.77 13.41
CA HIS A 54 -16.73 -9.55 13.65
C HIS A 54 -18.05 -8.77 13.41
N LYS A 55 -17.96 -7.48 13.09
CA LYS A 55 -19.11 -6.66 12.64
C LYS A 55 -19.20 -6.55 11.12
N SER A 56 -18.27 -7.16 10.38
CA SER A 56 -18.29 -7.11 8.92
C SER A 56 -19.54 -7.79 8.35
N PRO A 57 -20.13 -7.27 7.27
CA PRO A 57 -21.18 -7.97 6.53
C PRO A 57 -20.64 -9.19 5.74
N LEU A 58 -19.32 -9.28 5.55
CA LEU A 58 -18.67 -10.41 4.91
C LEU A 58 -18.37 -11.50 5.94
N HIS A 59 -18.79 -12.72 5.66
CA HIS A 59 -18.55 -13.88 6.52
C HIS A 59 -17.70 -14.91 5.78
N ALA A 60 -16.68 -15.44 6.44
CA ALA A 60 -15.91 -16.57 5.93
C ALA A 60 -16.38 -17.89 6.55
N ALA A 61 -16.55 -18.91 5.72
CA ALA A 61 -16.84 -20.27 6.15
C ALA A 61 -15.92 -21.27 5.44
N LEU A 62 -15.63 -22.39 6.10
CA LEU A 62 -14.92 -23.51 5.51
C LEU A 62 -15.92 -24.42 4.77
N ASP A 63 -15.65 -24.69 3.49
CA ASP A 63 -16.40 -25.63 2.65
C ASP A 63 -15.40 -26.62 2.02
N GLY A 64 -15.24 -27.77 2.66
CA GLY A 64 -14.17 -28.72 2.32
C GLY A 64 -12.79 -28.15 2.65
N GLU A 65 -11.94 -28.00 1.62
CA GLU A 65 -10.61 -27.38 1.74
C GLU A 65 -10.61 -25.87 1.40
N ASP A 66 -11.72 -25.37 0.86
CA ASP A 66 -11.85 -23.97 0.42
C ASP A 66 -12.45 -23.09 1.53
N ILE A 67 -12.04 -21.83 1.53
CA ILE A 67 -12.71 -20.76 2.25
C ILE A 67 -13.69 -20.06 1.31
N VAL A 68 -14.94 -19.98 1.74
CA VAL A 68 -16.04 -19.32 1.04
C VAL A 68 -16.33 -17.99 1.73
N ILE A 69 -16.37 -16.91 0.94
CA ILE A 69 -16.79 -15.59 1.41
C ILE A 69 -18.26 -15.38 1.02
N LEU A 70 -19.08 -15.14 2.04
CA LEU A 70 -20.51 -14.93 1.97
C LEU A 70 -20.85 -13.47 2.27
N MET A 71 -21.89 -12.95 1.62
CA MET A 71 -22.55 -11.69 1.97
C MET A 71 -24.05 -11.92 1.90
N ASP A 72 -24.80 -11.57 2.95
CA ASP A 72 -26.24 -11.83 3.05
C ASP A 72 -26.62 -13.30 2.74
N ASN A 73 -25.83 -14.25 3.28
CA ASN A 73 -25.97 -15.71 3.04
C ASN A 73 -25.82 -16.15 1.58
N ARG A 74 -25.23 -15.31 0.71
CA ARG A 74 -24.93 -15.66 -0.68
C ARG A 74 -23.42 -15.75 -0.87
N GLU A 75 -22.98 -16.81 -1.54
CA GLU A 75 -21.58 -16.97 -1.94
C GLU A 75 -21.19 -15.89 -2.94
N LEU A 76 -20.19 -15.07 -2.56
CA LEU A 76 -19.55 -14.12 -3.48
C LEU A 76 -18.39 -14.78 -4.20
N THR A 77 -17.57 -15.53 -3.49
CA THR A 77 -16.38 -16.19 -4.04
C THR A 77 -15.84 -17.24 -3.09
N ARG A 78 -15.13 -18.23 -3.66
CA ARG A 78 -14.37 -19.25 -2.93
C ARG A 78 -12.89 -19.23 -3.28
N GLY A 79 -12.03 -19.67 -2.38
CA GLY A 79 -10.59 -19.62 -2.53
C GLY A 79 -9.87 -20.05 -1.26
N ARG A 80 -8.68 -19.49 -1.01
CA ARG A 80 -7.86 -19.86 0.15
C ARG A 80 -7.30 -18.64 0.86
N ILE A 81 -7.01 -18.80 2.15
CA ILE A 81 -6.14 -17.86 2.85
C ILE A 81 -4.71 -18.04 2.34
N GLU A 82 -4.07 -16.94 2.00
CA GLU A 82 -2.67 -16.90 1.60
C GLU A 82 -1.84 -16.40 2.76
N GLU A 83 -0.80 -17.14 3.12
CA GLU A 83 0.09 -16.77 4.21
C GLU A 83 0.93 -15.56 3.83
N GLU A 84 1.04 -14.60 4.75
CA GLU A 84 1.98 -13.49 4.61
C GLU A 84 3.35 -13.84 5.19
N LEU A 85 4.40 -13.37 4.52
CA LEU A 85 5.77 -13.58 4.97
C LEU A 85 6.10 -12.59 6.09
N ILE A 86 6.14 -11.30 5.72
CA ILE A 86 6.13 -10.16 6.66
C ILE A 86 5.21 -9.11 6.06
N HIS A 87 3.99 -8.99 6.60
CA HIS A 87 2.97 -8.00 6.21
C HIS A 87 2.44 -8.11 4.75
N CYS A 88 3.07 -8.95 3.92
CA CYS A 88 2.70 -9.17 2.52
C CYS A 88 3.08 -10.60 2.10
N PRO A 89 2.25 -11.29 1.31
CA PRO A 89 2.65 -12.54 0.66
C PRO A 89 3.86 -12.32 -0.24
N GLU A 90 4.81 -13.26 -0.20
CA GLU A 90 6.02 -13.30 -1.02
C GLU A 90 7.00 -12.11 -0.85
N GLN A 91 6.73 -11.18 0.07
CA GLN A 91 7.58 -10.02 0.30
C GLN A 91 7.90 -9.83 1.79
N ALA A 92 9.09 -9.32 2.06
CA ALA A 92 9.40 -8.75 3.37
C ALA A 92 9.03 -7.26 3.38
N TYR A 93 7.83 -6.92 3.81
CA TYR A 93 7.36 -5.52 3.87
C TYR A 93 7.58 -4.97 5.30
N ILE A 94 8.57 -4.10 5.47
CA ILE A 94 9.08 -3.69 6.77
C ILE A 94 8.97 -2.18 6.96
N THR A 95 8.41 -1.78 8.10
CA THR A 95 8.42 -0.41 8.59
C THR A 95 9.66 -0.15 9.43
N ILE A 96 10.52 0.81 9.05
CA ILE A 96 11.71 1.19 9.83
C ILE A 96 11.28 1.93 11.11
N SER A 97 10.66 3.10 10.95
CA SER A 97 10.17 3.95 12.03
C SER A 97 8.66 3.83 12.16
N GLU A 98 8.19 3.28 13.29
CA GLU A 98 6.77 3.13 13.63
C GLU A 98 6.23 4.34 14.41
N ARG A 99 6.80 5.52 14.15
CA ARG A 99 6.43 6.81 14.72
C ARG A 99 6.61 7.88 13.65
N CYS A 100 5.88 8.99 13.74
CA CYS A 100 5.93 10.04 12.74
C CYS A 100 5.68 11.41 13.38
N ILE A 101 6.47 12.42 13.00
CA ILE A 101 6.30 13.82 13.43
C ILE A 101 5.12 14.52 12.72
N TYR A 102 4.72 14.03 11.54
CA TYR A 102 3.59 14.56 10.81
C TYR A 102 2.28 14.01 11.36
N ASP A 103 1.21 14.80 11.25
CA ASP A 103 -0.09 14.46 11.83
C ASP A 103 -1.17 14.30 10.74
N CYS A 104 -0.89 13.46 9.73
CA CYS A 104 -1.86 13.19 8.68
C CYS A 104 -3.15 12.61 9.28
N LYS A 105 -4.30 13.23 8.96
CA LYS A 105 -5.58 13.00 9.64
C LYS A 105 -6.24 11.66 9.35
N PHE A 106 -5.72 10.93 8.37
CA PHE A 106 -6.10 9.54 8.07
C PHE A 106 -5.15 8.51 8.68
N CYS A 107 -3.99 8.92 9.22
CA CYS A 107 -2.92 8.00 9.63
C CYS A 107 -2.88 7.83 11.15
N THR A 108 -2.73 6.60 11.64
CA THR A 108 -2.65 6.31 13.08
C THR A 108 -1.24 6.19 13.62
N VAL A 109 -0.22 6.13 12.76
CA VAL A 109 1.20 6.05 13.16
C VAL A 109 1.62 7.17 14.15
N PRO A 110 1.22 8.45 13.98
CA PRO A 110 1.61 9.52 14.91
C PRO A 110 0.99 9.38 16.32
N LEU A 111 -0.14 8.66 16.41
CA LEU A 111 -0.85 8.41 17.67
C LEU A 111 -0.29 7.19 18.44
N ARG A 112 0.74 6.55 17.88
CA ARG A 112 1.36 5.34 18.42
C ARG A 112 2.77 5.67 18.89
N ASP A 113 3.18 5.11 20.02
CA ASP A 113 4.58 5.11 20.47
C ASP A 113 5.31 3.87 19.93
N GLY A 114 5.32 3.71 18.60
CA GLY A 114 5.99 2.59 17.95
C GLY A 114 7.51 2.75 17.93
N LYS A 115 8.26 1.67 17.75
CA LYS A 115 9.74 1.72 17.80
C LYS A 115 10.39 2.15 16.48
N ILE A 116 11.61 2.65 16.56
CA ILE A 116 12.53 2.76 15.43
C ILE A 116 13.37 1.48 15.41
N LYS A 117 13.25 0.67 14.36
CA LYS A 117 14.04 -0.56 14.21
C LYS A 117 15.43 -0.23 13.70
N ASN A 118 16.46 -0.79 14.32
CA ASN A 118 17.82 -0.66 13.80
C ASN A 118 18.08 -1.68 12.67
N THR A 119 19.18 -1.47 11.95
CA THR A 119 19.58 -2.29 10.79
C THR A 119 19.79 -3.77 11.14
N LYS A 120 20.24 -4.09 12.36
CA LYS A 120 20.41 -5.47 12.81
C LYS A 120 19.06 -6.17 12.96
N GLU A 121 18.10 -5.54 13.64
CA GLU A 121 16.74 -6.09 13.79
C GLU A 121 16.07 -6.31 12.43
N ILE A 122 16.18 -5.34 11.52
CA ILE A 122 15.60 -5.44 10.16
C ILE A 122 16.25 -6.60 9.39
N LYS A 123 17.58 -6.73 9.46
CA LYS A 123 18.29 -7.84 8.83
C LYS A 123 17.83 -9.19 9.38
N GLU A 124 17.66 -9.33 10.69
CA GLU A 124 17.16 -10.56 11.32
C GLU A 124 15.76 -10.92 10.80
N LEU A 125 14.86 -9.95 10.67
CA LEU A 125 13.53 -10.16 10.09
C LEU A 125 13.62 -10.66 8.64
N VAL A 126 14.42 -10.01 7.80
CA VAL A 126 14.59 -10.42 6.41
C VAL A 126 15.27 -11.78 6.29
N GLU A 127 16.22 -12.11 7.17
CA GLU A 127 16.88 -13.43 7.18
C GLU A 127 15.87 -14.55 7.45
N VAL A 128 14.95 -14.35 8.41
CA VAL A 128 13.87 -15.32 8.67
C VAL A 128 12.98 -15.49 7.43
N ALA A 129 12.60 -14.39 6.80
CA ALA A 129 11.81 -14.41 5.57
C ALA A 129 12.55 -15.12 4.42
N TYR A 130 13.83 -14.85 4.26
CA TYR A 130 14.69 -15.45 3.24
C TYR A 130 14.81 -16.97 3.41
N HIS A 131 14.97 -17.47 4.64
CA HIS A 131 15.08 -18.90 4.92
C HIS A 131 13.81 -19.71 4.63
N THR A 132 12.66 -19.06 4.44
CA THR A 132 11.44 -19.76 3.98
C THR A 132 11.52 -20.22 2.53
N GLY A 133 12.42 -19.64 1.72
CA GLY A 133 12.47 -19.86 0.27
C GLY A 133 11.34 -19.17 -0.52
N LEU A 134 10.46 -18.41 0.16
CA LEU A 134 9.31 -17.73 -0.45
C LEU A 134 9.55 -16.24 -0.72
N LEU A 135 10.67 -15.68 -0.26
CA LEU A 135 10.99 -14.26 -0.41
C LEU A 135 11.30 -13.91 -1.88
N LYS A 136 10.44 -13.11 -2.51
CA LYS A 136 10.63 -12.62 -3.88
C LYS A 136 11.06 -11.17 -3.96
N ALA A 137 10.72 -10.35 -2.97
CA ALA A 137 11.11 -8.94 -2.91
C ALA A 137 11.13 -8.41 -1.47
N ILE A 138 11.81 -7.28 -1.28
CA ILE A 138 11.84 -6.53 -0.02
C ILE A 138 11.18 -5.17 -0.27
N ALA A 139 10.30 -4.76 0.63
CA ALA A 139 9.67 -3.45 0.60
C ALA A 139 9.95 -2.75 1.93
N ILE A 140 10.56 -1.57 1.86
CA ILE A 140 10.88 -0.74 3.01
C ILE A 140 9.93 0.46 3.02
N THR A 141 9.31 0.71 4.16
CA THR A 141 8.52 1.93 4.40
C THR A 141 8.94 2.56 5.71
N SER A 142 8.63 3.84 5.90
CA SER A 142 8.86 4.47 7.20
C SER A 142 7.91 5.62 7.50
N GLY A 143 7.58 5.80 8.78
CA GLY A 143 7.18 7.10 9.31
C GLY A 143 8.40 8.01 9.46
N VAL A 144 8.20 9.28 9.79
CA VAL A 144 9.28 10.25 9.93
C VAL A 144 9.55 10.50 11.40
N ALA A 145 10.53 9.81 11.99
CA ALA A 145 10.74 9.87 13.45
C ALA A 145 11.28 11.23 13.93
N ASP A 146 12.19 11.84 13.16
CA ASP A 146 12.84 13.12 13.52
C ASP A 146 12.78 14.13 12.38
N SER A 147 13.21 13.72 11.17
CA SER A 147 13.16 14.55 9.97
C SER A 147 13.13 13.67 8.71
N PRO A 148 12.61 14.16 7.57
CA PRO A 148 12.66 13.40 6.33
C PRO A 148 14.08 12.98 5.93
N GLY A 149 15.07 13.87 6.09
CA GLY A 149 16.47 13.60 5.75
C GLY A 149 17.08 12.47 6.58
N SER A 150 16.93 12.52 7.91
CA SER A 150 17.44 11.45 8.79
C SER A 150 16.74 10.12 8.53
N GLU A 151 15.48 10.13 8.12
CA GLU A 151 14.76 8.91 7.75
C GLU A 151 15.26 8.31 6.43
N VAL A 152 15.60 9.16 5.45
CA VAL A 152 16.26 8.74 4.21
C VAL A 152 17.62 8.11 4.50
N GLU A 153 18.42 8.69 5.40
CA GLU A 153 19.72 8.11 5.82
C GLU A 153 19.56 6.71 6.41
N ARG A 154 18.57 6.51 7.30
CA ARG A 154 18.23 5.18 7.85
C ARG A 154 17.85 4.20 6.76
N ALA A 155 17.00 4.62 5.82
CA ALA A 155 16.60 3.77 4.70
C ALA A 155 17.81 3.38 3.83
N VAL A 156 18.74 4.30 3.57
CA VAL A 156 19.98 4.02 2.84
C VAL A 156 20.84 2.96 3.53
N GLU A 157 21.03 3.06 4.85
CA GLU A 157 21.79 2.06 5.62
C GLU A 157 21.14 0.68 5.56
N VAL A 158 19.82 0.62 5.70
CA VAL A 158 19.04 -0.61 5.62
C VAL A 158 19.18 -1.23 4.22
N ILE A 159 18.94 -0.48 3.15
CA ILE A 159 19.01 -0.98 1.77
C ILE A 159 20.39 -1.58 1.48
N LYS A 160 21.48 -0.90 1.87
CA LYS A 160 22.86 -1.39 1.67
C LYS A 160 23.09 -2.76 2.30
N VAL A 161 22.55 -3.01 3.49
CA VAL A 161 22.69 -4.30 4.18
C VAL A 161 21.79 -5.38 3.57
N LEU A 162 20.62 -5.01 3.06
CA LEU A 162 19.65 -5.95 2.49
C LEU A 162 19.97 -6.38 1.06
N LYS A 163 20.82 -5.63 0.33
CA LYS A 163 21.28 -6.02 -1.01
C LYS A 163 21.82 -7.45 -1.13
N LYS A 164 22.40 -8.00 -0.05
CA LYS A 164 22.98 -9.35 -0.06
C LYS A 164 21.98 -10.47 -0.37
N TYR A 165 20.67 -10.22 -0.21
CA TYR A 165 19.63 -11.21 -0.46
C TYR A 165 19.27 -11.35 -1.94
N ASN A 166 19.81 -10.52 -2.83
CA ASN A 166 19.66 -10.61 -4.29
C ASN A 166 18.20 -10.69 -4.78
N VAL A 167 17.30 -9.97 -4.10
CA VAL A 167 15.90 -9.78 -4.51
C VAL A 167 15.62 -8.27 -4.69
N PRO A 168 14.66 -7.87 -5.54
CA PRO A 168 14.32 -6.47 -5.75
C PRO A 168 13.96 -5.74 -4.45
N ILE A 169 14.42 -4.49 -4.30
CA ILE A 169 14.18 -3.65 -3.13
C ILE A 169 13.38 -2.41 -3.51
N GLY A 170 12.23 -2.24 -2.85
CA GLY A 170 11.34 -1.10 -3.01
C GLY A 170 11.40 -0.21 -1.78
N VAL A 171 11.37 1.10 -1.95
CA VAL A 171 11.41 2.04 -0.83
C VAL A 171 10.33 3.10 -0.90
N SER A 172 9.67 3.34 0.24
CA SER A 172 8.61 4.33 0.42
C SER A 172 8.90 5.17 1.67
N VAL A 173 9.38 6.40 1.48
CA VAL A 173 9.68 7.35 2.56
C VAL A 173 9.12 8.73 2.20
N CYS A 174 9.03 9.64 3.17
CA CYS A 174 8.80 11.05 2.84
C CYS A 174 10.00 11.58 2.03
N PRO A 175 9.80 12.28 0.91
CA PRO A 175 10.92 12.83 0.15
C PRO A 175 11.68 13.87 0.99
N ALA A 176 12.97 14.02 0.68
CA ALA A 176 13.86 15.03 1.24
C ALA A 176 14.84 15.49 0.14
N ALA A 177 15.60 16.55 0.39
CA ALA A 177 16.63 16.98 -0.57
C ALA A 177 17.60 15.82 -0.89
N ASN A 178 17.82 15.55 -2.18
CA ASN A 178 18.67 14.47 -2.72
C ASN A 178 18.22 13.04 -2.36
N SER A 179 17.03 12.84 -1.77
CA SER A 179 16.62 11.51 -1.31
C SER A 179 16.55 10.49 -2.43
N THR A 180 16.08 10.91 -3.61
CA THR A 180 15.95 10.08 -4.80
C THR A 180 17.28 9.44 -5.19
N VAL A 181 18.32 10.26 -5.37
CA VAL A 181 19.65 9.82 -5.77
C VAL A 181 20.28 8.93 -4.70
N MET A 182 20.20 9.35 -3.44
CA MET A 182 20.75 8.58 -2.31
C MET A 182 20.15 7.17 -2.22
N LEU A 183 18.83 7.05 -2.36
CA LEU A 183 18.13 5.77 -2.33
C LEU A 183 18.48 4.90 -3.55
N LYS A 184 18.65 5.52 -4.73
CA LYS A 184 19.07 4.80 -5.93
C LYS A 184 20.47 4.23 -5.78
N GLU A 185 21.43 5.04 -5.33
CA GLU A 185 22.82 4.64 -5.12
C GLU A 185 22.97 3.60 -4.02
N ALA A 186 22.12 3.63 -2.99
CA ALA A 186 22.05 2.57 -1.98
C ALA A 186 21.65 1.21 -2.58
N GLY A 187 20.91 1.23 -3.69
CA GLY A 187 20.50 0.06 -4.46
C GLY A 187 19.02 -0.23 -4.42
N ALA A 188 18.15 0.77 -4.22
CA ALA A 188 16.73 0.60 -4.47
C ALA A 188 16.45 0.38 -5.97
N ASP A 189 15.58 -0.57 -6.26
CA ASP A 189 15.11 -0.89 -7.60
C ASP A 189 13.87 -0.07 -7.96
N GLU A 190 13.03 0.20 -6.97
CA GLU A 190 11.76 0.90 -7.10
C GLU A 190 11.53 1.89 -5.96
N ILE A 191 10.83 2.99 -6.24
CA ILE A 191 10.59 4.07 -5.27
C ILE A 191 9.15 4.53 -5.26
N LYS A 192 8.68 4.97 -4.09
CA LYS A 192 7.35 5.51 -3.89
C LYS A 192 7.35 6.75 -3.01
N TYR A 193 6.79 7.84 -3.54
CA TYR A 193 6.44 9.05 -2.80
C TYR A 193 4.95 9.29 -2.96
N ASN A 194 4.20 9.41 -1.87
CA ASN A 194 2.74 9.47 -1.94
C ASN A 194 2.24 10.90 -1.99
N VAL A 195 1.38 11.19 -2.95
CA VAL A 195 0.61 12.44 -2.99
C VAL A 195 -0.53 12.43 -1.99
N GLU A 196 -1.02 11.24 -1.62
CA GLU A 196 -2.16 10.99 -0.71
C GLU A 196 -3.51 11.52 -1.25
N THR A 197 -3.55 12.71 -1.83
CA THR A 197 -4.64 13.24 -2.67
C THR A 197 -4.08 14.30 -3.64
N MET A 198 -4.66 14.40 -4.83
CA MET A 198 -4.33 15.46 -5.80
C MET A 198 -5.25 16.68 -5.66
N ASP A 199 -6.22 16.64 -4.74
CA ASP A 199 -7.00 17.80 -4.36
C ASP A 199 -6.22 18.65 -3.36
N ARG A 200 -5.75 19.82 -3.78
CA ARG A 200 -4.91 20.71 -2.96
C ARG A 200 -5.62 21.20 -1.69
N ASN A 201 -6.93 21.43 -1.76
CA ASN A 201 -7.68 21.88 -0.59
C ASN A 201 -7.76 20.75 0.43
N ILE A 202 -8.11 19.53 0.00
CA ILE A 202 -8.14 18.37 0.87
C ILE A 202 -6.74 18.09 1.43
N PHE A 203 -5.69 18.13 0.58
CA PHE A 203 -4.30 17.90 1.00
C PHE A 203 -3.90 18.82 2.16
N SER A 204 -4.17 20.12 2.05
CA SER A 204 -3.85 21.09 3.11
C SER A 204 -4.54 20.80 4.45
N LEU A 205 -5.72 20.17 4.42
CA LEU A 205 -6.49 19.83 5.60
C LEU A 205 -6.03 18.50 6.23
N VAL A 206 -5.75 17.50 5.40
CA VAL A 206 -5.51 16.12 5.87
C VAL A 206 -4.03 15.75 6.00
N CYS A 207 -3.13 16.51 5.40
CA CYS A 207 -1.68 16.30 5.41
C CYS A 207 -0.90 17.50 6.01
N PRO A 208 -1.21 17.94 7.24
CA PRO A 208 -0.56 19.12 7.81
C PRO A 208 0.97 18.93 7.92
N GLY A 209 1.71 19.93 7.45
CA GLY A 209 3.19 19.95 7.48
C GLY A 209 3.86 19.26 6.28
N LEU A 210 3.10 18.65 5.38
CA LEU A 210 3.60 18.16 4.10
C LEU A 210 3.38 19.18 2.99
N ASP A 211 4.16 19.05 1.91
CA ASP A 211 4.12 19.93 0.75
C ASP A 211 3.90 19.07 -0.51
N LEU A 212 2.73 19.24 -1.14
CA LEU A 212 2.35 18.48 -2.33
C LEU A 212 3.23 18.84 -3.53
N ASP A 213 3.62 20.11 -3.68
CA ASP A 213 4.44 20.54 -4.81
C ASP A 213 5.83 19.94 -4.72
N PHE A 214 6.43 19.96 -3.53
CA PHE A 214 7.70 19.28 -3.28
C PHE A 214 7.64 17.77 -3.55
N ILE A 215 6.53 17.11 -3.19
CA ILE A 215 6.32 15.68 -3.49
C ILE A 215 6.25 15.44 -5.00
N LEU A 216 5.55 16.29 -5.75
CA LEU A 216 5.45 16.18 -7.21
C LEU A 216 6.81 16.41 -7.89
N GLU A 217 7.57 17.42 -7.45
CA GLU A 217 8.94 17.65 -7.93
C GLU A 217 9.85 16.44 -7.67
N ALA A 218 9.79 15.86 -6.46
CA ALA A 218 10.55 14.67 -6.11
C ALA A 218 10.14 13.44 -6.94
N LEU A 219 8.86 13.33 -7.33
CA LEU A 219 8.36 12.28 -8.22
C LEU A 219 8.89 12.43 -9.65
N GLU A 220 8.95 13.65 -10.18
CA GLU A 220 9.57 13.93 -11.50
C GLU A 220 11.06 13.59 -11.51
N GLU A 221 11.79 13.97 -10.44
CA GLU A 221 13.19 13.57 -10.25
C GLU A 221 13.31 12.04 -10.17
N ALA A 222 12.44 11.37 -9.40
CA ALA A 222 12.43 9.93 -9.27
C ALA A 222 12.26 9.22 -10.61
N VAL A 223 11.40 9.71 -11.51
CA VAL A 223 11.27 9.13 -12.85
C VAL A 223 12.54 9.32 -13.67
N SER A 224 13.21 10.47 -13.53
CA SER A 224 14.48 10.75 -14.21
C SER A 224 15.62 9.83 -13.74
N VAL A 225 15.65 9.48 -12.44
CA VAL A 225 16.70 8.67 -11.81
C VAL A 225 16.43 7.15 -11.89
N PHE A 226 15.21 6.71 -11.60
CA PHE A 226 14.84 5.30 -11.58
C PHE A 226 14.38 4.80 -12.95
N GLY A 227 13.82 5.68 -13.78
CA GLY A 227 13.17 5.37 -15.04
C GLY A 227 11.68 5.03 -14.88
N LYS A 228 10.99 4.93 -16.03
CA LYS A 228 9.57 4.54 -16.10
C LYS A 228 9.34 3.14 -15.52
N ASN A 229 8.11 2.90 -15.06
CA ASN A 229 7.67 1.63 -14.46
C ASN A 229 8.39 1.24 -13.15
N LYS A 230 9.02 2.21 -12.47
CA LYS A 230 9.74 1.99 -11.20
C LYS A 230 9.42 3.04 -10.14
N VAL A 231 8.51 3.97 -10.45
CA VAL A 231 8.12 5.08 -9.58
C VAL A 231 6.62 5.04 -9.38
N TYR A 232 6.21 5.07 -8.12
CA TYR A 232 4.82 4.90 -7.71
C TYR A 232 4.37 6.02 -6.80
N SER A 233 3.05 6.22 -6.71
CA SER A 233 2.48 7.13 -5.72
C SER A 233 1.12 6.62 -5.26
N ASN A 234 0.90 6.52 -3.95
CA ASN A 234 -0.46 6.26 -3.45
C ASN A 234 -1.31 7.52 -3.56
N MET A 235 -2.58 7.32 -3.93
CA MET A 235 -3.64 8.31 -3.86
C MET A 235 -4.85 7.67 -3.16
N LEU A 236 -5.29 8.28 -2.07
CA LEU A 236 -6.43 7.83 -1.28
C LEU A 236 -7.72 8.27 -1.97
N ILE A 237 -8.70 7.38 -2.00
CA ILE A 237 -10.01 7.57 -2.59
C ILE A 237 -11.05 7.50 -1.47
N GLY A 238 -11.86 8.54 -1.33
CA GLY A 238 -12.90 8.67 -0.32
C GLY A 238 -12.69 9.81 0.69
N LEU A 239 -11.71 10.68 0.47
CA LEU A 239 -11.43 11.85 1.32
C LEU A 239 -12.39 13.04 1.05
N GLY A 240 -13.31 12.89 0.12
CA GLY A 240 -14.23 13.94 -0.35
C GLY A 240 -13.87 14.51 -1.73
N GLU A 241 -12.84 13.96 -2.38
CA GLU A 241 -12.41 14.35 -3.71
C GLU A 241 -13.44 13.99 -4.80
N SER A 242 -13.53 14.82 -5.84
CA SER A 242 -14.35 14.53 -7.02
C SER A 242 -13.67 13.49 -7.93
N ASP A 243 -14.45 12.76 -8.73
CA ASP A 243 -13.89 11.83 -9.72
C ASP A 243 -13.07 12.57 -10.78
N GLU A 244 -13.46 13.80 -11.13
CA GLU A 244 -12.74 14.67 -12.05
C GLU A 244 -11.35 15.03 -11.50
N THR A 245 -11.25 15.37 -10.22
CA THR A 245 -9.96 15.65 -9.56
C THR A 245 -9.06 14.41 -9.56
N VAL A 246 -9.63 13.22 -9.30
CA VAL A 246 -8.88 11.96 -9.33
C VAL A 246 -8.38 11.67 -10.75
N GLU A 247 -9.23 11.81 -11.77
CA GLU A 247 -8.82 11.58 -13.16
C GLU A 247 -7.69 12.53 -13.58
N GLN A 248 -7.81 13.82 -13.26
CA GLN A 248 -6.78 14.81 -13.55
C GLN A 248 -5.46 14.48 -12.85
N GLY A 249 -5.52 14.10 -11.57
CA GLY A 249 -4.36 13.68 -10.80
C GLY A 249 -3.70 12.41 -11.35
N VAL A 250 -4.49 11.42 -11.76
CA VAL A 250 -4.00 10.20 -12.41
C VAL A 250 -3.34 10.51 -13.76
N GLU A 251 -3.96 11.37 -14.57
CA GLU A 251 -3.41 11.83 -15.85
C GLU A 251 -2.08 12.57 -15.65
N GLU A 252 -1.99 13.45 -14.66
CA GLU A 252 -0.78 14.21 -14.34
C GLU A 252 0.37 13.29 -13.93
N LEU A 253 0.13 12.38 -12.97
CA LEU A 253 1.12 11.40 -12.52
C LEU A 253 1.57 10.48 -13.66
N ALA A 254 0.62 9.95 -14.43
CA ALA A 254 0.94 9.06 -15.55
C ALA A 254 1.73 9.79 -16.65
N ARG A 255 1.43 11.06 -16.92
CA ARG A 255 2.14 11.90 -17.90
C ARG A 255 3.61 12.06 -17.56
N ILE A 256 3.93 12.27 -16.28
CA ILE A 256 5.32 12.40 -15.82
C ILE A 256 6.02 11.05 -15.63
N GLY A 257 5.31 9.93 -15.80
CA GLY A 257 5.88 8.57 -15.76
C GLY A 257 5.73 7.84 -14.43
N VAL A 258 4.93 8.39 -13.51
CA VAL A 258 4.59 7.79 -12.22
C VAL A 258 3.36 6.91 -12.37
N ILE A 259 3.36 5.74 -11.73
CA ILE A 259 2.18 4.86 -11.68
C ILE A 259 1.39 5.15 -10.39
N PRO A 260 0.19 5.77 -10.47
CA PRO A 260 -0.66 5.98 -9.31
C PRO A 260 -1.29 4.68 -8.83
N ILE A 261 -1.35 4.51 -7.51
CA ILE A 261 -1.99 3.40 -6.82
C ILE A 261 -3.20 3.95 -6.07
N LEU A 262 -4.39 3.71 -6.60
CA LEU A 262 -5.62 4.20 -6.01
C LEU A 262 -6.03 3.31 -4.84
N ARG A 263 -6.14 3.89 -3.64
CA ARG A 263 -6.42 3.16 -2.41
C ARG A 263 -7.70 3.62 -1.76
N ALA A 264 -8.60 2.68 -1.48
CA ALA A 264 -9.79 2.97 -0.70
C ALA A 264 -9.37 3.45 0.70
N ILE A 265 -9.88 4.62 1.10
CA ILE A 265 -9.63 5.16 2.44
C ILE A 265 -10.18 4.21 3.50
N ASP A 266 -9.46 4.12 4.60
CA ASP A 266 -9.92 3.45 5.81
C ASP A 266 -9.84 4.44 6.97
N VAL A 267 -10.97 4.65 7.65
CA VAL A 267 -11.07 5.64 8.72
C VAL A 267 -11.01 4.92 10.05
N HIS A 268 -9.80 4.82 10.58
CA HIS A 268 -9.58 4.19 11.87
C HIS A 268 -10.35 4.93 12.98
N PRO A 269 -10.95 4.23 13.98
CA PRO A 269 -11.73 4.85 15.05
C PRO A 269 -11.01 5.99 15.79
N LEU A 270 -9.68 5.88 15.98
CA LEU A 270 -8.85 6.92 16.59
C LEU A 270 -8.82 8.26 15.81
N ARG A 271 -9.11 8.24 14.51
CA ARG A 271 -9.15 9.43 13.64
C ARG A 271 -10.57 9.85 13.24
N SER A 272 -11.58 9.05 13.55
CA SER A 272 -12.98 9.27 13.12
C SER A 272 -13.56 10.66 13.46
N LYS A 273 -13.02 11.36 14.46
CA LYS A 273 -13.44 12.72 14.84
C LYS A 273 -12.67 13.84 14.15
N GLU A 274 -11.54 13.53 13.52
CA GLU A 274 -10.63 14.49 12.90
C GLU A 274 -10.77 14.53 11.37
N ILE A 275 -11.38 13.50 10.77
CA ILE A 275 -11.56 13.40 9.33
C ILE A 275 -12.96 12.88 9.01
N THR A 276 -13.59 13.49 8.01
CA THR A 276 -14.80 12.96 7.37
C THR A 276 -14.39 12.37 6.04
N ALA A 277 -14.52 11.06 5.91
CA ALA A 277 -14.15 10.33 4.71
C ALA A 277 -15.06 9.11 4.57
N ASP A 278 -15.43 8.81 3.33
CA ASP A 278 -16.33 7.71 2.98
C ASP A 278 -15.59 6.70 2.13
N ARG A 279 -15.53 5.46 2.60
CA ARG A 279 -14.93 4.37 1.83
C ARG A 279 -15.69 4.22 0.49
N PRO A 280 -14.99 4.22 -0.66
CA PRO A 280 -15.64 4.31 -1.96
C PRO A 280 -16.47 3.06 -2.30
N SER A 281 -17.55 3.26 -3.04
CA SER A 281 -18.40 2.16 -3.51
C SER A 281 -17.67 1.25 -4.52
N PRO A 282 -18.12 -0.01 -4.69
CA PRO A 282 -17.52 -0.92 -5.66
C PRO A 282 -17.57 -0.36 -7.10
N GLN A 283 -18.65 0.34 -7.44
CA GLN A 283 -18.83 0.96 -8.76
C GLN A 283 -17.82 2.09 -8.98
N ARG A 284 -17.57 2.93 -7.97
CA ARG A 284 -16.58 4.01 -8.03
C ARG A 284 -15.18 3.44 -8.18
N LEU A 285 -14.83 2.42 -7.38
CA LEU A 285 -13.53 1.73 -7.49
C LEU A 285 -13.29 1.16 -8.89
N LEU A 286 -14.28 0.48 -9.47
CA LEU A 286 -14.19 -0.05 -10.84
C LEU A 286 -14.08 1.04 -11.90
N LYS A 287 -14.85 2.13 -11.77
CA LYS A 287 -14.81 3.28 -12.68
C LYS A 287 -13.41 3.89 -12.68
N LEU A 288 -12.89 4.22 -11.50
CA LEU A 288 -11.57 4.84 -11.36
C LEU A 288 -10.46 3.89 -11.81
N ALA A 289 -10.53 2.60 -11.51
CA ALA A 289 -9.54 1.62 -12.00
C ALA A 289 -9.50 1.56 -13.54
N LYS A 290 -10.65 1.65 -14.22
CA LYS A 290 -10.70 1.69 -15.70
C LYS A 290 -10.09 2.96 -16.26
N ILE A 291 -10.43 4.12 -15.69
CA ILE A 291 -9.83 5.41 -16.05
C ILE A 291 -8.31 5.33 -15.89
N THR A 292 -7.84 4.82 -14.74
CA THR A 292 -6.40 4.64 -14.49
C THR A 292 -5.76 3.72 -15.52
N LYS A 293 -6.39 2.58 -15.85
CA LYS A 293 -5.89 1.68 -16.90
C LYS A 293 -5.73 2.41 -18.24
N GLU A 294 -6.74 3.16 -18.66
CA GLU A 294 -6.72 3.93 -19.91
C GLU A 294 -5.59 4.95 -19.93
N LYS A 295 -5.35 5.67 -18.82
CA LYS A 295 -4.25 6.65 -18.73
C LYS A 295 -2.88 5.96 -18.74
N LEU A 296 -2.73 4.85 -18.02
CA LEU A 296 -1.49 4.08 -18.01
C LEU A 296 -1.17 3.55 -19.42
N ASP A 297 -2.17 3.03 -20.14
CA ASP A 297 -2.01 2.56 -21.51
C ASP A 297 -1.63 3.73 -22.46
N LYS A 298 -2.28 4.89 -22.32
CA LYS A 298 -1.96 6.12 -23.08
C LYS A 298 -0.49 6.54 -22.91
N TYR A 299 0.03 6.49 -21.69
CA TYR A 299 1.41 6.90 -21.36
C TYR A 299 2.43 5.75 -21.41
N LYS A 300 2.00 4.56 -21.84
CA LYS A 300 2.83 3.34 -21.97
C LYS A 300 3.48 2.90 -20.66
N LEU A 301 2.76 3.08 -19.55
CA LEU A 301 3.15 2.60 -18.23
C LEU A 301 2.61 1.19 -17.99
N ARG A 302 3.40 0.36 -17.30
CA ARG A 302 3.20 -1.08 -17.19
C ARG A 302 3.31 -1.53 -15.74
N VAL A 303 2.16 -1.75 -15.10
CA VAL A 303 2.09 -2.21 -13.70
C VAL A 303 2.51 -3.67 -13.56
N ASP A 304 2.43 -4.46 -14.63
CA ASP A 304 2.86 -5.86 -14.67
C ASP A 304 4.39 -6.02 -14.66
N GLN A 305 5.13 -4.92 -14.82
CA GLN A 305 6.59 -4.89 -14.67
C GLN A 305 7.03 -4.60 -13.23
N SER A 306 6.11 -4.20 -12.35
CA SER A 306 6.43 -3.89 -10.96
C SER A 306 6.94 -5.12 -10.22
N GLN A 307 7.97 -4.95 -9.40
CA GLN A 307 8.68 -6.04 -8.74
C GLN A 307 8.47 -6.08 -7.22
N THR A 308 8.14 -4.94 -6.59
CA THR A 308 8.03 -4.84 -5.13
C THR A 308 6.86 -3.93 -4.70
N MET A 309 6.66 -3.80 -3.39
CA MET A 309 5.62 -3.02 -2.74
C MET A 309 4.20 -3.48 -3.15
N CYS A 310 3.34 -2.53 -3.48
CA CYS A 310 1.89 -2.72 -3.45
C CYS A 310 1.34 -3.38 -4.72
N LEU A 311 1.91 -3.09 -5.90
CA LEU A 311 1.38 -3.58 -7.17
C LEU A 311 1.54 -5.10 -7.36
N PRO A 312 2.68 -5.73 -7.04
CA PRO A 312 2.80 -7.20 -7.05
C PRO A 312 1.99 -7.86 -5.92
N CYS A 313 1.76 -7.14 -4.81
CA CYS A 313 0.90 -7.61 -3.74
C CYS A 313 -0.56 -7.67 -4.22
N GLY A 314 -1.08 -6.57 -4.76
CA GLY A 314 -2.45 -6.44 -5.26
C GLY A 314 -3.53 -6.69 -4.21
N GLY A 315 -3.20 -6.62 -2.91
CA GLY A 315 -4.15 -6.96 -1.84
C GLY A 315 -5.11 -5.83 -1.46
N CYS A 316 -4.66 -4.58 -1.49
CA CYS A 316 -5.42 -3.44 -0.93
C CYS A 316 -6.11 -2.58 -1.99
N ASP A 317 -5.92 -2.89 -3.26
CA ASP A 317 -6.27 -2.03 -4.39
C ASP A 317 -6.68 -2.86 -5.62
N LEU A 318 -7.39 -2.22 -6.55
CA LEU A 318 -7.66 -2.77 -7.89
C LEU A 318 -6.50 -2.38 -8.80
N VAL A 319 -5.64 -3.34 -9.13
CA VAL A 319 -4.47 -3.17 -9.98
C VAL A 319 -4.93 -3.08 -11.44
N PRO A 320 -4.83 -1.90 -12.10
CA PRO A 320 -5.60 -1.63 -13.31
C PRO A 320 -5.35 -2.57 -14.50
N GLN A 321 -4.13 -3.01 -14.77
CA GLN A 321 -3.81 -3.90 -15.91
C GLN A 321 -3.71 -5.39 -15.51
N VAL A 322 -4.00 -5.72 -14.24
CA VAL A 322 -3.94 -7.10 -13.72
C VAL A 322 -5.33 -7.60 -13.32
N ASP A 323 -6.12 -6.75 -12.67
CA ASP A 323 -7.44 -7.14 -12.19
C ASP A 323 -8.53 -6.96 -13.25
N LEU A 324 -8.44 -5.95 -14.12
CA LEU A 324 -9.42 -5.64 -15.19
C LEU A 324 -9.14 -6.42 -16.47
#